data_AF-A0A849QII1-F1
#
_entry.id   AF-A0A849QII1-F1
#
_cell.length_a   1.000
_cell.length_b   1.000
_cell.length_c   1.000
_cell.angle_alpha   90.00
_cell.angle_beta   90.00
_cell.angle_gamma   90.00
#
_symmetry.space_group_name_H-M   'P 1'
#
loop_
_entity.id
_entity.type
_entity.pdbx_description
1 polymer ?
#
loop_
_entity_poly.entity_id
_entity_poly.type
_entity_poly.pdbx_seq_one_letter_code
_entity_poly.pdbx_strand_id
1 'polypeptide(L)' 'MKHNILLYIGIDVSKDKHDICIKSNDGNVLKRFQIKNTNKDLNKLYTTVDKLKSNAGENTDVFFGMEATGVYCFPLYSA' A
#
# COMPACT_ATOMS: atom_id res chain seq x y z
N MET A 1 -13.42 -23.74 -5.00
CA MET A 1 -13.33 -22.30 -5.34
C MET A 1 -12.06 -21.76 -4.69
N LYS A 2 -11.06 -21.35 -5.47
CA LYS A 2 -9.83 -20.74 -4.93
C LYS A 2 -10.26 -19.43 -4.27
N HIS A 3 -10.13 -19.33 -2.95
CA HIS A 3 -10.19 -18.03 -2.28
C HIS A 3 -8.88 -17.33 -2.61
N ASN A 4 -8.90 -16.42 -3.58
CA ASN A 4 -7.79 -15.50 -3.77
C ASN A 4 -7.70 -14.66 -2.50
N ILE A 5 -6.55 -14.72 -1.82
CA ILE A 5 -6.32 -13.87 -0.65
C ILE A 5 -6.08 -12.47 -1.18
N LEU A 6 -6.75 -11.50 -0.57
CA LEU A 6 -6.75 -10.12 -1.04
C LEU A 6 -6.10 -9.23 0.02
N LEU A 7 -5.14 -8.41 -0.44
CA LEU A 7 -4.54 -7.34 0.35
C LEU A 7 -4.98 -6.01 -0.24
N TYR A 8 -5.61 -5.18 0.58
CA TYR A 8 -6.04 -3.84 0.21
C TYR A 8 -5.12 -2.80 0.86
N ILE A 9 -4.45 -2.00 0.05
CA ILE A 9 -3.59 -0.91 0.51
C ILE A 9 -4.31 0.40 0.21
N GLY A 10 -4.77 1.08 1.26
CA GLY A 10 -5.22 2.45 1.20
C GLY A 10 -4.05 3.41 1.41
N ILE A 11 -3.92 4.39 0.53
CA ILE A 11 -2.92 5.46 0.61
C ILE A 11 -3.66 6.80 0.65
N ASP A 12 -3.58 7.48 1.80
CA ASP A 12 -3.90 8.90 1.92
C ASP A 12 -2.63 9.69 1.55
N VAL A 13 -2.72 10.44 0.45
CA VAL A 13 -1.57 11.07 -0.20
C VAL A 13 -1.53 12.55 0.17
N SER A 14 -0.50 12.95 0.93
CA SER A 14 -0.11 14.35 1.12
C SER A 14 1.20 14.67 0.39
N LYS A 15 1.62 15.93 0.39
CA LYS A 15 2.79 16.43 -0.37
C LYS A 15 4.10 15.71 0.00
N ASP A 16 4.41 15.69 1.29
CA ASP A 16 5.72 15.24 1.80
C ASP A 16 5.63 13.91 2.55
N LYS A 17 4.43 13.48 2.92
CA LYS A 17 4.14 12.26 3.67
C LYS A 17 2.86 11.60 3.17
N HIS A 18 2.79 10.29 3.25
CA HIS A 18 1.60 9.52 2.91
C HIS A 18 1.27 8.58 4.06
N ASP A 19 -0.01 8.50 4.40
CA ASP A 19 -0.53 7.60 5.42
C ASP A 19 -1.01 6.30 4.74
N ILE A 20 -0.44 5.18 5.18
CA ILE A 20 -0.69 3.86 4.60
C ILE A 20 -1.53 3.02 5.56
N CYS A 21 -2.56 2.37 5.04
CA CYS A 21 -3.36 1.37 5.73
C CYS A 21 -3.45 0.10 4.89
N ILE A 22 -3.00 -1.03 5.43
CA ILE A 22 -3.09 -2.34 4.77
C ILE A 22 -4.15 -3.17 5.48
N LYS A 23 -5.10 -3.73 4.72
CA LYS A 23 -6.18 -4.58 5.22
C LYS A 23 -6.18 -5.96 4.54
N SER A 24 -6.64 -6.98 5.27
CA SER A 24 -6.97 -8.29 4.68
C SER A 24 -8.34 -8.24 3.99
N ASN A 25 -8.65 -9.32 3.26
CA ASN A 25 -9.96 -9.50 2.63
C ASN A 25 -11.15 -9.41 3.60
N ASP A 26 -10.95 -9.81 4.85
CA ASP A 26 -11.98 -9.79 5.90
C ASP A 26 -12.16 -8.39 6.51
N GLY A 27 -11.47 -7.37 6.00
CA GLY A 27 -11.52 -5.99 6.49
C GLY A 27 -10.63 -5.71 7.70
N ASN A 28 -9.91 -6.72 8.21
CA ASN A 28 -8.99 -6.55 9.34
C ASN A 28 -7.79 -5.70 8.96
N VAL A 29 -7.41 -4.76 9.83
CA VAL A 29 -6.22 -3.93 9.62
C VAL A 29 -4.98 -4.73 9.98
N LEU A 30 -4.13 -4.99 8.99
CA LEU A 30 -2.87 -5.72 9.17
C LEU A 30 -1.73 -4.78 9.58
N LYS A 31 -1.72 -3.57 9.02
CA LYS A 31 -0.67 -2.59 9.29
C LYS A 31 -1.10 -1.16 9.01
N ARG A 32 -0.57 -0.22 9.78
CA ARG A 32 -0.63 1.22 9.53
C ARG A 32 0.73 1.84 9.76
N PHE A 33 1.14 2.74 8.86
CA PHE A 33 2.39 3.47 8.98
C PHE A 33 2.42 4.66 8.03
N GLN A 34 3.34 5.58 8.28
CA GLN A 34 3.62 6.70 7.40
C GLN A 34 4.88 6.44 6.57
N ILE A 35 4.87 6.96 5.35
CA ILE A 35 6.04 7.05 4.47
C ILE A 35 6.26 8.51 4.08
N LYS A 36 7.52 8.93 3.92
CA LYS A 36 7.83 10.20 3.25
C LYS A 36 7.80 10.01 1.73
N ASN A 37 7.64 11.10 0.99
CA ASN A 37 7.76 11.10 -0.47
C ASN A 37 9.23 10.96 -0.90
N THR A 38 9.80 9.75 -0.70
CA THR A 38 11.18 9.40 -1.02
C THR A 38 11.25 7.95 -1.50
N ASN A 39 12.19 7.62 -2.40
CA ASN A 39 12.43 6.24 -2.83
C ASN A 39 12.60 5.25 -1.69
N LYS A 40 13.35 5.64 -0.67
CA LYS A 40 13.69 4.77 0.45
C LYS A 40 12.41 4.30 1.17
N ASP A 41 11.50 5.23 1.41
CA ASP A 41 10.26 4.92 2.10
C ASP A 41 9.23 4.27 1.16
N LEU A 42 9.26 4.57 -0.14
CA LEU A 42 8.46 3.84 -1.13
C LEU A 42 8.92 2.37 -1.24
N ASN A 43 10.23 2.11 -1.26
CA ASN A 43 10.79 0.76 -1.20
C ASN A 43 10.42 0.02 0.10
N LYS A 44 10.29 0.75 1.21
CA LYS A 44 9.81 0.19 2.48
C LYS A 44 8.34 -0.24 2.38
N LEU A 45 7.50 0.50 1.65
CA LEU A 45 6.12 0.10 1.35
C LEU A 45 6.12 -1.19 0.52
N TYR A 46 6.83 -1.23 -0.62
CA TYR A 46 6.92 -2.44 -1.47
C TYR A 46 7.41 -3.66 -0.69
N THR A 47 8.53 -3.53 0.03
CA THR A 47 9.09 -4.61 0.86
C THR A 47 8.09 -5.11 1.91
N THR A 48 7.27 -4.21 2.47
CA THR A 48 6.25 -4.59 3.45
C THR A 48 5.12 -5.36 2.78
N VAL A 49 4.66 -4.91 1.61
CA VAL A 49 3.61 -5.58 0.83
C VAL A 49 4.06 -6.97 0.39
N ASP A 50 5.29 -7.10 -0.15
CA ASP A 50 5.85 -8.40 -0.56
C ASP A 50 5.91 -9.40 0.60
N LYS A 51 6.37 -8.97 1.78
CA LYS A 51 6.40 -9.84 2.98
C LYS A 51 5.01 -10.32 3.37
N LEU A 52 4.02 -9.42 3.33
CA LEU A 52 2.63 -9.79 3.64
C LEU A 52 2.07 -10.75 2.60
N LYS A 53 2.37 -10.53 1.31
CA LYS A 53 1.98 -11.41 0.21
C LYS A 53 2.58 -12.81 0.37
N SER A 54 3.87 -12.91 0.68
CA SER A 54 4.55 -14.19 0.91
C SER A 54 3.93 -14.97 2.08
N ASN A 55 3.52 -14.28 3.14
CA ASN A 55 2.88 -14.92 4.30
C ASN A 55 1.43 -15.35 4.00
N ALA A 56 0.75 -14.66 3.10
CA ALA A 56 -0.62 -14.95 2.70
C ALA A 56 -0.71 -16.15 1.73
N GLY A 57 0.34 -16.41 0.93
CA GLY A 57 0.43 -17.58 0.05
C GLY A 57 0.40 -17.23 -1.45
N GLU A 58 0.62 -18.24 -2.29
CA GLU A 58 0.99 -18.05 -3.70
C GLU A 58 -0.07 -17.35 -4.58
N ASN A 59 -1.35 -17.35 -4.18
CA ASN A 59 -2.45 -16.74 -4.94
C ASN A 59 -3.00 -15.48 -4.25
N THR A 60 -2.10 -14.62 -3.76
CA THR A 60 -2.49 -13.35 -3.10
C THR A 60 -2.47 -12.19 -4.09
N ASP A 61 -3.64 -11.61 -4.33
CA ASP A 61 -3.81 -10.40 -5.14
C ASP A 61 -3.70 -9.14 -4.27
N VAL A 62 -3.15 -8.08 -4.85
CA VAL A 62 -2.82 -6.84 -4.14
C VAL A 62 -3.46 -5.66 -4.86
N PHE A 63 -4.26 -4.89 -4.13
CA PHE A 63 -4.99 -3.73 -4.66
C PHE A 63 -4.53 -2.45 -3.95
N PHE A 64 -4.18 -1.44 -4.74
CA PHE A 64 -3.85 -0.11 -4.24
C PHE A 64 -5.02 0.83 -4.51
N GLY A 65 -5.61 1.35 -3.44
CA GLY A 65 -6.54 2.46 -3.46
C GLY A 65 -5.81 3.72 -3.01
N MET A 66 -5.78 4.74 -3.86
CA MET A 66 -5.09 5.99 -3.59
C MET A 66 -6.10 7.13 -3.56
N GLU A 67 -6.04 7.98 -2.54
CA GLU A 67 -6.88 9.16 -2.47
C GLU A 67 -6.55 10.11 -3.62
N ALA A 68 -7.60 10.68 -4.25
CA ALA A 68 -7.43 11.65 -5.32
C ALA A 68 -6.86 12.96 -4.74
N THR A 69 -5.69 13.35 -5.19
CA THR A 69 -4.91 14.45 -4.59
C THR A 69 -5.23 15.85 -5.12
N GLY A 70 -6.24 15.98 -6.00
CA GLY A 70 -6.59 17.26 -6.62
C GLY A 70 -5.39 17.93 -7.32
N VAL A 71 -4.96 19.10 -6.84
CA VAL A 71 -3.87 19.93 -7.39
C VAL A 71 -2.46 19.35 -7.22
N TYR A 72 -2.27 18.33 -6.41
CA TYR A 72 -0.96 17.69 -6.26
C TYR A 72 -0.80 16.57 -7.30
N CYS A 73 -0.28 16.93 -8.47
CA CYS A 73 0.05 15.98 -9.54
C CYS A 73 1.47 15.39 -9.43
N PHE A 74 2.16 15.63 -8.32
CA PHE A 74 3.47 15.04 -8.10
C PHE A 74 3.30 13.51 -8.05
N PRO A 75 4.01 12.76 -8.90
CA PRO A 75 3.97 11.31 -8.81
C PRO A 75 4.46 10.90 -7.41
N LEU A 76 3.97 9.76 -6.92
CA LEU A 76 4.45 9.13 -5.68
C LEU A 76 5.96 8.84 -5.69
N TYR A 77 6.61 9.08 -6.83
CA TYR A 77 8.00 9.51 -6.97
C TYR A 77 8.26 9.85 -8.46
N SER A 78 9.06 10.87 -8.75
CA SER A 78 9.71 11.08 -10.05
C SER A 78 11.21 11.09 -9.81
N ALA A 79 11.90 10.11 -10.40
CA ALA A 79 13.19 10.36 -11.04
C ALA A 79 13.14 9.84 -12.46
#